data_AF-A0A357HY56-F1
#
_entry.id   AF-A0A357HY56-F1
#
_cell.length_a   1.000
_cell.length_b   1.000
_cell.length_c   1.000
_cell.angle_alpha   90.00
_cell.angle_beta   90.00
_cell.angle_gamma   90.00
#
_symmetry.space_group_name_H-M   'P 1'
#
loop_
_entity.id
_entity.type
_entity.pdbx_description
1 polymer ?
#
loop_
_entity_poly.entity_id
_entity_poly.type
_entity_poly.pdbx_seq_one_letter_code
_entity_poly.pdbx_strand_id
1 'polypeptide(L)'
;MPTADSTAVPLPDSLNAALQAHFERTRDFFSKLGTASPEAIILGGGYGRGEGGIATDAQGAPAFFNDLDYFIFTSKPNDPSLNEAVHRWERDESAILGIDVEGKCLPQSDLDATPGSMMFYDLVSAHTQVMGREHYLEPYLPLAQADQIATVEATRLLWNRGSGLFFAKADLAAGKNLSIVHRNQAKAKLALGDALLTIRGKYRPYVRERQQQLQSEVGIDPRIIALHQEGTAFKLKPTSTPHLEELQTTQGLLTEIWRACFLEVESKRLGQTFHKPTDYTQYRGQLFPETNMGRNLLLALRDQLKRGGHLAPSYDYPRGALQRALLSLLSEPTDFHAAGKFMRISLKDLSTAAQQYTRWWSFYS
;
A
#
# COMPACT_ATOMS: atom_id res chain seq x y z
N MET A 1 20.16 14.37 -17.90
CA MET A 1 19.16 13.30 -18.11
C MET A 1 19.90 11.99 -18.30
N PRO A 2 19.78 11.01 -17.41
CA PRO A 2 20.12 9.64 -17.77
C PRO A 2 19.08 9.20 -18.80
N THR A 3 19.54 8.74 -19.95
CA THR A 3 18.71 8.03 -20.93
C THR A 3 18.06 6.86 -20.23
N ALA A 4 16.73 6.88 -20.12
CA ALA A 4 15.94 5.73 -19.73
C ALA A 4 16.16 4.63 -20.77
N ASP A 5 17.12 3.76 -20.52
CA ASP A 5 17.21 2.50 -21.23
C ASP A 5 15.94 1.74 -20.82
N SER A 6 14.98 1.71 -21.75
CA SER A 6 13.60 1.31 -21.56
C SER A 6 13.50 -0.16 -21.14
N THR A 7 13.64 -0.44 -19.84
CA THR A 7 13.35 -1.75 -19.25
C THR A 7 11.87 -1.97 -18.97
N ALA A 8 10.99 -1.05 -19.38
CA ALA A 8 9.56 -1.27 -19.38
C ALA A 8 9.25 -2.40 -20.36
N VAL A 9 8.62 -3.47 -19.88
CA VAL A 9 8.05 -4.46 -20.80
C VAL A 9 6.82 -3.77 -21.39
N PRO A 10 6.82 -3.46 -22.69
CA PRO A 10 5.71 -2.75 -23.30
C PRO A 10 4.43 -3.57 -23.07
N LEU A 11 3.33 -2.88 -22.78
CA LEU A 11 2.02 -3.51 -22.79
C LEU A 11 1.80 -4.14 -24.18
N PRO A 12 1.18 -5.32 -24.26
CA PRO A 12 0.70 -5.87 -25.53
C PRO A 12 -0.11 -4.83 -26.29
N ASP A 13 0.01 -4.80 -27.62
CA ASP A 13 -0.60 -3.76 -28.47
C ASP A 13 -2.10 -3.58 -28.20
N SER A 14 -2.83 -4.67 -27.94
CA SER A 14 -4.25 -4.65 -27.60
C SER A 14 -4.54 -3.90 -26.30
N LEU A 15 -3.76 -4.13 -25.24
CA LEU A 15 -3.89 -3.44 -23.96
C LEU A 15 -3.43 -1.99 -24.05
N ASN A 16 -2.37 -1.73 -24.81
CA ASN A 16 -1.93 -0.37 -25.07
C ASN A 16 -3.02 0.43 -25.79
N ALA A 17 -3.62 -0.12 -26.84
CA ALA A 17 -4.74 0.50 -27.55
C ALA A 17 -5.96 0.72 -26.64
N ALA A 18 -6.31 -0.26 -25.80
CA ALA A 18 -7.40 -0.13 -24.84
C ALA A 18 -7.13 1.00 -23.80
N LEU A 19 -5.89 1.10 -23.33
CA LEU A 19 -5.47 2.15 -22.40
C LEU A 19 -5.50 3.55 -23.05
N GLN A 20 -5.06 3.68 -24.31
CA GLN A 20 -5.16 4.94 -25.05
C GLN A 20 -6.63 5.35 -25.28
N ALA A 21 -7.49 4.41 -25.65
CA ALA A 21 -8.92 4.68 -25.79
C ALA A 21 -9.55 5.13 -24.47
N HIS A 22 -9.11 4.56 -23.34
CA HIS A 22 -9.51 5.01 -22.01
C HIS A 22 -9.02 6.43 -21.67
N PHE A 23 -7.80 6.79 -22.06
CA PHE A 23 -7.28 8.16 -21.90
C PHE A 23 -8.07 9.17 -22.73
N GLU A 24 -8.46 8.83 -23.96
CA GLU A 24 -9.33 9.64 -24.79
C GLU A 24 -10.69 9.87 -24.13
N ARG A 25 -11.38 8.79 -23.70
CA ARG A 25 -12.67 8.91 -22.99
C ARG A 25 -12.55 9.72 -21.71
N THR A 26 -11.46 9.55 -20.96
CA THR A 26 -11.20 10.31 -19.72
C THR A 26 -11.05 11.81 -20.03
N ARG A 27 -10.23 12.17 -21.03
CA ARG A 27 -10.10 13.57 -21.47
C ARG A 27 -11.44 14.15 -21.94
N ASP A 28 -12.18 13.41 -22.75
CA ASP A 28 -13.48 13.84 -23.27
C ASP A 28 -14.53 14.00 -22.16
N PHE A 29 -14.52 13.13 -21.15
CA PHE A 29 -15.44 13.21 -20.02
C PHE A 29 -15.17 14.47 -19.18
N PHE A 30 -13.93 14.67 -18.74
CA PHE A 30 -13.59 15.76 -17.82
C PHE A 30 -13.52 17.12 -18.51
N SER A 31 -13.22 17.20 -19.80
CA SER A 31 -13.26 18.46 -20.55
C SER A 31 -14.68 19.02 -20.70
N LYS A 32 -15.71 18.16 -20.73
CA LYS A 32 -17.12 18.56 -20.81
C LYS A 32 -17.67 19.16 -19.51
N LEU A 33 -16.92 19.10 -18.41
CA LEU A 33 -17.32 19.69 -17.12
C LEU A 33 -17.15 21.22 -17.09
N GLY A 34 -16.60 21.84 -18.14
CA GLY A 34 -16.47 23.30 -18.24
C GLY A 34 -15.67 23.89 -17.09
N THR A 35 -16.25 24.82 -16.32
CA THR A 35 -15.58 25.47 -15.19
C THR A 35 -15.31 24.54 -13.99
N ALA A 36 -15.92 23.34 -13.97
CA ALA A 36 -15.66 22.31 -12.97
C ALA A 36 -14.57 21.31 -13.44
N SER A 37 -13.96 21.53 -14.60
CA SER A 37 -12.91 20.68 -15.13
C SER A 37 -11.66 20.73 -14.23
N PRO A 38 -11.02 19.59 -13.95
CA PRO A 38 -9.79 19.55 -13.15
C PRO A 38 -8.62 20.20 -13.89
N GLU A 39 -7.64 20.68 -13.11
CA GLU A 39 -6.42 21.33 -13.62
C GLU A 39 -5.47 20.32 -14.26
N ALA A 40 -5.40 19.11 -13.69
CA ALA A 40 -4.67 17.99 -14.23
C ALA A 40 -5.27 16.66 -13.81
N ILE A 41 -5.09 15.64 -14.65
CA ILE A 41 -5.45 14.25 -14.37
C ILE A 41 -4.23 13.41 -14.65
N ILE A 42 -3.79 12.68 -13.63
CA ILE A 42 -2.53 11.93 -13.65
C ILE A 42 -2.82 10.49 -13.25
N LEU A 43 -2.47 9.56 -14.12
CA LEU A 43 -2.47 8.14 -13.80
C LEU A 43 -1.16 7.82 -13.06
N GLY A 44 -1.29 7.36 -11.82
CA GLY A 44 -0.20 6.83 -11.02
C GLY A 44 -0.13 5.30 -11.09
N GLY A 45 0.39 4.68 -10.03
CA GLY A 45 0.36 3.23 -9.88
C GLY A 45 1.19 2.48 -10.94
N GLY A 46 0.89 1.19 -11.14
CA GLY A 46 1.64 0.34 -12.08
C GLY A 46 1.56 0.85 -13.52
N TYR A 47 0.36 1.13 -14.02
CA TYR A 47 0.16 1.53 -15.42
C TYR A 47 0.66 2.95 -15.71
N GLY A 48 0.56 3.88 -14.77
CA GLY A 48 1.16 5.21 -14.90
C GLY A 48 2.68 5.16 -15.05
N ARG A 49 3.33 4.09 -14.56
CA ARG A 49 4.77 3.87 -14.72
C ARG A 49 5.12 2.92 -15.87
N GLY A 50 4.15 2.39 -16.60
CA GLY A 50 4.41 1.34 -17.59
C GLY A 50 4.83 -0.02 -16.99
N GLU A 51 4.52 -0.27 -15.72
CA GLU A 51 4.72 -1.54 -15.00
C GLU A 51 3.38 -2.15 -14.56
N GLY A 52 2.33 -1.92 -15.36
CA GLY A 52 1.02 -2.53 -15.17
C GLY A 52 1.09 -4.05 -15.21
N GLY A 53 0.33 -4.71 -14.35
CA GLY A 53 0.28 -6.17 -14.31
C GLY A 53 -0.55 -6.71 -15.48
N ILE A 54 -0.02 -7.67 -16.23
CA ILE A 54 -0.69 -8.27 -17.37
C ILE A 54 -1.08 -9.69 -17.00
N ALA A 55 -2.39 -9.94 -16.92
CA ALA A 55 -2.94 -11.27 -16.76
C ALA A 55 -3.38 -11.85 -18.11
N THR A 56 -3.82 -13.11 -18.06
CA THR A 56 -4.46 -13.78 -19.18
C THR A 56 -5.91 -14.02 -18.81
N ASP A 57 -6.84 -13.63 -19.67
CA ASP A 57 -8.27 -13.88 -19.47
C ASP A 57 -8.66 -15.34 -19.75
N ALA A 58 -9.95 -15.65 -19.63
CA ALA A 58 -10.48 -16.99 -19.85
C ALA A 58 -10.33 -17.47 -21.32
N GLN A 59 -10.10 -16.55 -22.26
CA GLN A 59 -9.93 -16.81 -23.69
C GLN A 59 -8.46 -16.89 -24.10
N GLY A 60 -7.53 -16.69 -23.16
CA GLY A 60 -6.10 -16.69 -23.45
C GLY A 60 -5.54 -15.33 -23.92
N ALA A 61 -6.36 -14.27 -23.94
CA ALA A 61 -5.93 -12.95 -24.37
C ALA A 61 -5.33 -12.14 -23.19
N PRO A 62 -4.41 -11.20 -23.48
CA PRO A 62 -3.89 -10.30 -22.46
C PRO A 62 -4.99 -9.42 -21.86
N ALA A 63 -5.03 -9.34 -20.53
CA ALA A 63 -5.99 -8.53 -19.78
C ALA A 63 -5.27 -7.68 -18.73
N PHE A 64 -5.88 -6.53 -18.40
CA PHE A 64 -5.48 -5.76 -17.23
C PHE A 64 -5.66 -6.58 -15.96
N PHE A 65 -4.73 -6.45 -15.00
CA PHE A 65 -4.82 -7.19 -13.74
C PHE A 65 -4.96 -6.33 -12.49
N ASN A 66 -4.17 -5.26 -12.40
CA ASN A 66 -4.25 -4.30 -11.30
C ASN A 66 -5.21 -3.16 -11.65
N ASP A 67 -5.60 -2.41 -10.63
CA ASP A 67 -6.49 -1.25 -10.73
C ASP A 67 -5.79 -0.04 -11.39
N LEU A 68 -6.57 0.94 -11.84
CA LEU A 68 -6.07 2.24 -12.33
C LEU A 68 -6.27 3.34 -11.27
N ASP A 69 -5.16 3.80 -10.69
CA ASP A 69 -5.15 4.85 -9.67
C ASP A 69 -4.94 6.24 -10.28
N TYR A 70 -5.98 7.08 -10.27
CA TYR A 70 -5.93 8.44 -10.79
C TYR A 70 -5.86 9.50 -9.68
N PHE A 71 -5.02 10.50 -9.92
CA PHE A 71 -4.90 11.72 -9.13
C PHE A 71 -5.47 12.88 -9.94
N ILE A 72 -6.57 13.45 -9.46
CA ILE A 72 -7.34 14.49 -10.13
C ILE A 72 -7.10 15.80 -9.38
N PHE A 73 -6.23 16.64 -9.93
CA PHE A 73 -5.85 17.90 -9.29
C PHE A 73 -6.86 19.00 -9.58
N THR A 74 -7.34 19.65 -8.53
CA THR A 74 -8.38 20.69 -8.61
C THR A 74 -8.30 21.63 -7.41
N SER A 75 -8.56 22.92 -7.61
CA SER A 75 -8.75 23.88 -6.52
C SER A 75 -9.95 23.58 -5.59
N LYS A 76 -10.89 22.69 -5.99
CA LYS A 76 -12.09 22.35 -5.22
C LYS A 76 -12.26 20.83 -5.04
N PRO A 77 -11.38 20.15 -4.29
CA PRO A 77 -11.39 18.69 -4.15
C PRO A 77 -12.63 18.13 -3.45
N ASN A 78 -13.34 18.97 -2.68
CA ASN A 78 -14.57 18.58 -1.97
C ASN A 78 -15.85 19.06 -2.68
N ASP A 79 -15.75 19.53 -3.93
CA ASP A 79 -16.93 19.95 -4.69
C ASP A 79 -17.85 18.74 -4.95
N PRO A 80 -19.12 18.76 -4.49
CA PRO A 80 -20.01 17.60 -4.63
C PRO A 80 -20.28 17.22 -6.09
N SER A 81 -20.36 18.19 -6.99
CA SER A 81 -20.66 17.94 -8.41
C SER A 81 -19.47 17.27 -9.11
N LEU A 82 -18.24 17.71 -8.83
CA LEU A 82 -17.04 17.04 -9.31
C LEU A 82 -16.94 15.62 -8.73
N ASN A 83 -17.13 15.44 -7.42
CA ASN A 83 -17.05 14.12 -6.80
C ASN A 83 -18.10 13.15 -7.35
N GLU A 84 -19.33 13.61 -7.61
CA GLU A 84 -20.33 12.79 -8.27
C GLU A 84 -19.98 12.46 -9.72
N ALA A 85 -19.36 13.40 -10.45
CA ALA A 85 -18.85 13.15 -11.80
C ALA A 85 -17.71 12.12 -11.80
N VAL A 86 -16.77 12.22 -10.86
CA VAL A 86 -15.70 11.23 -10.67
C VAL A 86 -16.30 9.86 -10.39
N HIS A 87 -17.21 9.73 -9.43
CA HIS A 87 -17.85 8.45 -9.13
C HIS A 87 -18.62 7.84 -10.31
N ARG A 88 -19.18 8.67 -11.19
CA ARG A 88 -19.82 8.19 -12.42
C ARG A 88 -18.77 7.65 -13.39
N TRP A 89 -17.72 8.42 -13.63
CA TRP A 89 -16.61 8.02 -14.49
C TRP A 89 -15.91 6.75 -13.99
N GLU A 90 -15.66 6.62 -12.68
CA GLU A 90 -15.11 5.42 -12.05
C GLU A 90 -15.96 4.19 -12.37
N ARG A 91 -17.29 4.26 -12.15
CA ARG A 91 -18.20 3.13 -12.43
C ARG A 91 -18.23 2.76 -13.91
N ASP A 92 -18.35 3.75 -14.79
CA ASP A 92 -18.50 3.53 -16.23
C ASP A 92 -17.21 2.95 -16.82
N GLU A 93 -16.03 3.50 -16.47
CA GLU A 93 -14.75 3.02 -16.96
C GLU A 93 -14.35 1.68 -16.33
N SER A 94 -14.68 1.44 -15.05
CA SER A 94 -14.45 0.12 -14.43
C SER A 94 -15.24 -0.98 -15.14
N ALA A 95 -16.49 -0.69 -15.52
CA ALA A 95 -17.31 -1.63 -16.27
C ALA A 95 -16.75 -1.92 -17.68
N ILE A 96 -16.17 -0.91 -18.35
CA ILE A 96 -15.57 -1.07 -19.67
C ILE A 96 -14.26 -1.86 -19.60
N LEU A 97 -13.40 -1.57 -18.62
CA LEU A 97 -12.07 -2.17 -18.54
C LEU A 97 -12.06 -3.53 -17.82
N GLY A 98 -13.09 -3.84 -17.04
CA GLY A 98 -13.16 -5.08 -16.25
C GLY A 98 -12.21 -5.12 -15.05
N ILE A 99 -11.69 -3.95 -14.66
CA ILE A 99 -10.85 -3.70 -13.48
C ILE A 99 -11.34 -2.43 -12.79
N ASP A 100 -10.97 -2.23 -11.53
CA ASP A 100 -11.36 -1.01 -10.83
C ASP A 100 -10.58 0.19 -11.36
N VAL A 101 -11.30 1.29 -11.61
CA VAL A 101 -10.77 2.61 -11.93
C VAL A 101 -11.15 3.53 -10.78
N GLU A 102 -10.14 4.07 -10.10
CA GLU A 102 -10.32 4.92 -8.92
C GLU A 102 -9.75 6.31 -9.16
N GLY A 103 -10.50 7.35 -8.80
CA GLY A 103 -10.14 8.74 -8.95
C GLY A 103 -10.11 9.46 -7.61
N LYS A 104 -8.97 10.03 -7.24
CA LYS A 104 -8.81 10.84 -6.04
C LYS A 104 -8.69 12.31 -6.38
N CYS A 105 -9.69 13.10 -6.00
CA CYS A 105 -9.64 14.56 -6.06
C CYS A 105 -8.68 15.12 -5.01
N LEU A 106 -7.68 15.88 -5.43
CA LEU A 106 -6.68 16.50 -4.57
C LEU A 106 -6.46 17.98 -4.93
N PRO A 107 -6.22 18.86 -3.95
CA PRO A 107 -5.69 20.19 -4.23
C PRO A 107 -4.20 20.12 -4.52
N GLN A 108 -3.68 21.08 -5.29
CA GLN A 108 -2.23 21.17 -5.55
C GLN A 108 -1.43 21.28 -4.24
N SER A 109 -1.98 21.94 -3.21
CA SER A 109 -1.34 22.08 -1.89
C SER A 109 -1.01 20.75 -1.21
N ASP A 110 -1.65 19.63 -1.60
CA ASP A 110 -1.33 18.31 -1.05
C ASP A 110 0.06 17.83 -1.51
N LEU A 111 0.49 18.22 -2.72
CA LEU A 111 1.85 17.98 -3.21
C LEU A 111 2.88 18.74 -2.34
N ASP A 112 2.56 19.99 -2.00
CA ASP A 112 3.44 20.83 -1.18
C ASP A 112 3.55 20.32 0.27
N ALA A 113 2.47 19.75 0.80
CA ALA A 113 2.39 19.30 2.19
C ALA A 113 3.00 17.92 2.44
N THR A 114 3.24 17.10 1.41
CA THR A 114 3.64 15.69 1.57
C THR A 114 4.91 15.23 0.83
N PRO A 115 5.98 16.04 0.73
CA PRO A 115 7.18 15.68 -0.03
C PRO A 115 7.89 14.41 0.48
N GLY A 116 7.72 14.07 1.76
CA GLY A 116 8.26 12.85 2.37
C GLY A 116 7.40 11.59 2.18
N SER A 117 6.28 11.65 1.46
CA SER A 117 5.46 10.46 1.22
C SER A 117 6.03 9.59 0.11
N MET A 118 5.95 8.27 0.30
CA MET A 118 6.28 7.29 -0.75
C MET A 118 5.36 7.45 -1.97
N MET A 119 4.08 7.79 -1.75
CA MET A 119 3.12 8.03 -2.83
C MET A 119 3.48 9.29 -3.63
N PHE A 120 3.85 10.39 -2.96
CA PHE A 120 4.34 11.59 -3.62
C PHE A 120 5.59 11.29 -4.47
N TYR A 121 6.56 10.59 -3.90
CA TYR A 121 7.78 10.19 -4.61
C TYR A 121 7.46 9.38 -5.86
N ASP A 122 6.63 8.33 -5.73
CA ASP A 122 6.26 7.48 -6.86
C ASP A 122 5.51 8.27 -7.94
N LEU A 123 4.54 9.12 -7.56
CA LEU A 123 3.73 9.91 -8.48
C LEU A 123 4.56 10.95 -9.25
N VAL A 124 5.41 11.70 -8.56
CA VAL A 124 6.23 12.75 -9.20
C VAL A 124 7.32 12.13 -10.06
N SER A 125 7.96 11.06 -9.59
CA SER A 125 9.08 10.44 -10.31
C SER A 125 8.64 9.66 -11.55
N ALA A 126 7.45 9.05 -11.54
CA ALA A 126 6.98 8.25 -12.65
C ALA A 126 5.44 8.20 -12.71
N HIS A 127 4.88 8.75 -13.78
CA HIS A 127 3.43 8.85 -14.00
C HIS A 127 3.11 8.98 -15.49
N THR A 128 1.82 8.84 -15.80
CA THR A 128 1.26 9.21 -17.11
C THR A 128 0.31 10.37 -16.93
N GLN A 129 0.63 11.53 -17.50
CA GLN A 129 -0.28 12.67 -17.53
C GLN A 129 -1.33 12.45 -18.62
N VAL A 130 -2.61 12.39 -18.23
CA VAL A 130 -3.73 12.15 -19.14
C VAL A 130 -4.36 13.47 -19.57
N MET A 131 -4.46 14.46 -18.68
CA MET A 131 -5.04 15.76 -18.96
C MET A 131 -4.34 16.85 -18.14
N GLY A 132 -4.36 18.10 -18.63
CA GLY A 132 -3.83 19.28 -17.94
C GLY A 132 -2.66 19.94 -18.67
N ARG A 133 -2.11 21.00 -18.08
CA ARG A 133 -0.92 21.70 -18.59
C ARG A 133 0.25 20.72 -18.75
N GLU A 134 0.94 20.75 -19.88
CA GLU A 134 2.13 19.94 -20.11
C GLU A 134 3.15 20.11 -18.98
N HIS A 135 3.77 19.00 -18.57
CA HIS A 135 4.73 18.95 -17.47
C HIS A 135 4.16 19.50 -16.14
N TYR A 136 2.96 19.06 -15.77
CA TYR A 136 2.28 19.54 -14.56
C TYR A 136 3.11 19.30 -13.29
N LEU A 137 3.73 18.11 -13.17
CA LEU A 137 4.52 17.70 -12.00
C LEU A 137 6.01 18.03 -12.07
N GLU A 138 6.52 18.56 -13.20
CA GLU A 138 7.95 18.87 -13.35
C GLU A 138 8.51 19.79 -12.25
N PRO A 139 7.79 20.84 -11.77
CA PRO A 139 8.27 21.67 -10.66
C PRO A 139 8.57 20.91 -9.36
N TYR A 140 8.00 19.71 -9.19
CA TYR A 140 8.13 18.88 -7.99
C TYR A 140 9.28 17.86 -8.07
N LEU A 141 9.85 17.62 -9.26
CA LEU A 141 10.94 16.65 -9.44
C LEU A 141 12.13 16.87 -8.49
N PRO A 142 12.58 18.11 -8.20
CA PRO A 142 13.66 18.32 -7.23
C PRO A 142 13.34 17.84 -5.82
N LEU A 143 12.06 17.77 -5.44
CA LEU A 143 11.60 17.33 -4.11
C LEU A 143 11.44 15.81 -4.04
N ALA A 144 11.25 15.12 -5.16
CA ALA A 144 11.09 13.68 -5.23
C ALA A 144 12.44 12.95 -5.14
N GLN A 145 13.04 12.97 -3.94
CA GLN A 145 14.31 12.29 -3.66
C GLN A 145 14.08 11.08 -2.76
N ALA A 146 14.69 9.94 -3.11
CA ALA A 146 14.46 8.66 -2.43
C ALA A 146 14.91 8.67 -0.96
N ASP A 147 15.93 9.45 -0.63
CA ASP A 147 16.46 9.63 0.74
C ASP A 147 15.62 10.59 1.59
N GLN A 148 14.66 11.30 0.98
CA GLN A 148 13.70 12.16 1.68
C GLN A 148 12.37 11.46 2.01
N ILE A 149 12.16 10.23 1.52
CA ILE A 149 10.98 9.43 1.91
C ILE A 149 11.04 9.18 3.42
N ALA A 150 10.00 9.60 4.13
CA ALA A 150 9.93 9.47 5.57
C ALA A 150 9.94 8.00 5.97
N THR A 151 10.74 7.64 6.97
CA THR A 151 10.88 6.25 7.45
C THR A 151 9.56 5.65 7.94
N VAL A 152 8.61 6.47 8.38
CA VAL A 152 7.24 6.02 8.75
C VAL A 152 6.47 5.43 7.57
N GLU A 153 6.80 5.77 6.32
CA GLU A 153 6.17 5.19 5.13
C GLU A 153 6.53 3.70 4.99
N ALA A 154 7.77 3.31 5.35
CA ALA A 154 8.17 1.90 5.39
C ALA A 154 7.36 1.11 6.44
N THR A 155 7.14 1.72 7.62
CA THR A 155 6.28 1.15 8.66
C THR A 155 4.84 1.01 8.21
N ARG A 156 4.27 2.05 7.56
CA ARG A 156 2.90 2.01 7.03
C ARG A 156 2.77 0.90 5.99
N LEU A 157 3.74 0.78 5.08
CA LEU A 157 3.80 -0.28 4.08
C LEU A 157 3.80 -1.67 4.73
N LEU A 158 4.71 -1.92 5.68
CA LEU A 158 4.78 -3.21 6.37
C LEU A 158 3.57 -3.47 7.28
N TRP A 159 2.99 -2.46 7.92
CA TRP A 159 1.77 -2.62 8.71
C TRP A 159 0.59 -3.03 7.84
N ASN A 160 0.44 -2.41 6.67
CA ASN A 160 -0.59 -2.78 5.70
C ASN A 160 -0.39 -4.20 5.18
N ARG A 161 0.86 -4.61 4.87
CA ARG A 161 1.14 -5.98 4.42
C ARG A 161 1.03 -7.02 5.51
N GLY A 162 1.45 -6.71 6.74
CA GLY A 162 1.25 -7.58 7.89
C GLY A 162 -0.23 -7.78 8.19
N SER A 163 -1.05 -6.73 8.10
CA SER A 163 -2.51 -6.84 8.24
C SER A 163 -3.09 -7.77 7.17
N GLY A 164 -2.64 -7.65 5.91
CA GLY A 164 -3.00 -8.57 4.83
C GLY A 164 -2.55 -10.02 5.09
N LEU A 165 -1.36 -10.24 5.65
CA LEU A 165 -0.89 -11.56 6.08
C LEU A 165 -1.76 -12.14 7.22
N PHE A 166 -2.22 -11.30 8.15
CA PHE A 166 -3.11 -11.76 9.21
C PHE A 166 -4.50 -12.15 8.68
N PHE A 167 -5.06 -11.37 7.76
CA PHE A 167 -6.30 -11.74 7.08
C PHE A 167 -6.14 -13.02 6.26
N ALA A 168 -5.02 -13.14 5.53
CA ALA A 168 -4.68 -14.36 4.80
C ALA A 168 -4.56 -15.58 5.72
N LYS A 169 -3.99 -15.43 6.92
CA LYS A 169 -3.93 -16.50 7.94
C LYS A 169 -5.33 -16.97 8.36
N ALA A 170 -6.27 -16.04 8.55
CA ALA A 170 -7.66 -16.38 8.88
C ALA A 170 -8.38 -17.08 7.72
N ASP A 171 -8.21 -16.59 6.50
CA ASP A 171 -8.78 -17.20 5.28
C ASP A 171 -8.22 -18.60 5.02
N LEU A 172 -6.91 -18.81 5.22
CA LEU A 172 -6.26 -20.12 5.12
C LEU A 172 -6.81 -21.12 6.14
N ALA A 173 -6.99 -20.71 7.39
CA ALA A 173 -7.59 -21.56 8.42
C ALA A 173 -9.03 -21.95 8.09
N ALA A 174 -9.76 -21.09 7.37
CA ALA A 174 -11.12 -21.35 6.93
C ALA A 174 -11.21 -22.05 5.55
N GLY A 175 -10.10 -22.20 4.83
CA GLY A 175 -10.07 -22.73 3.46
C GLY A 175 -10.80 -21.85 2.44
N LYS A 176 -10.83 -20.53 2.63
CA LYS A 176 -11.58 -19.58 1.79
C LYS A 176 -10.65 -18.58 1.11
N ASN A 177 -11.15 -17.93 0.06
CA ASN A 177 -10.51 -16.77 -0.57
C ASN A 177 -9.03 -16.99 -0.97
N LEU A 178 -8.66 -18.20 -1.42
CA LEU A 178 -7.26 -18.57 -1.65
C LEU A 178 -6.56 -17.69 -2.70
N SER A 179 -7.30 -17.17 -3.68
CA SER A 179 -6.76 -16.19 -4.64
C SER A 179 -6.40 -14.85 -3.99
N ILE A 180 -7.17 -14.41 -2.99
CA ILE A 180 -6.90 -13.21 -2.20
C ILE A 180 -5.70 -13.45 -1.28
N VAL A 181 -5.61 -14.63 -0.66
CA VAL A 181 -4.43 -15.07 0.11
C VAL A 181 -3.17 -14.97 -0.75
N HIS A 182 -3.18 -15.57 -1.94
CA HIS A 182 -2.04 -15.54 -2.86
C HIS A 182 -1.63 -14.10 -3.22
N ARG A 183 -2.59 -13.24 -3.55
CA ARG A 183 -2.33 -11.82 -3.85
C ARG A 183 -1.72 -11.08 -2.65
N ASN A 184 -2.22 -11.32 -1.43
CA ASN A 184 -1.66 -10.71 -0.22
C ASN A 184 -0.23 -11.18 0.06
N GLN A 185 0.04 -12.46 -0.13
CA GLN A 185 1.40 -13.02 0.00
C GLN A 185 2.35 -12.40 -1.02
N ALA A 186 1.95 -12.27 -2.29
CA ALA A 186 2.76 -11.60 -3.32
C ALA A 186 3.01 -10.11 -3.01
N LYS A 187 2.01 -9.38 -2.52
CA LYS A 187 2.18 -7.98 -2.08
C LYS A 187 3.11 -7.87 -0.87
N ALA A 188 3.08 -8.84 0.05
CA ALA A 188 3.99 -8.90 1.18
C ALA A 188 5.44 -9.18 0.75
N LYS A 189 5.65 -10.13 -0.17
CA LYS A 189 6.95 -10.43 -0.79
C LYS A 189 7.67 -9.18 -1.30
N LEU A 190 6.96 -8.33 -2.06
CA LEU A 190 7.46 -7.04 -2.54
C LEU A 190 7.79 -6.06 -1.41
N ALA A 191 6.83 -5.87 -0.49
CA ALA A 191 6.95 -4.85 0.54
C ALA A 191 8.15 -5.04 1.49
N LEU A 192 8.63 -6.26 1.67
CA LEU A 192 9.80 -6.55 2.50
C LEU A 192 11.05 -5.83 1.96
N GLY A 193 11.33 -5.97 0.66
CA GLY A 193 12.47 -5.29 0.03
C GLY A 193 12.25 -3.77 -0.06
N ASP A 194 11.04 -3.36 -0.46
CA ASP A 194 10.68 -1.95 -0.60
C ASP A 194 10.86 -1.17 0.72
N ALA A 195 10.44 -1.74 1.85
CA ALA A 195 10.59 -1.13 3.16
C ALA A 195 12.07 -0.98 3.56
N LEU A 196 12.89 -2.01 3.29
CA LEU A 196 14.33 -1.98 3.57
C LEU A 196 15.08 -0.95 2.71
N LEU A 197 14.72 -0.81 1.43
CA LEU A 197 15.26 0.22 0.55
C LEU A 197 14.84 1.62 1.00
N THR A 198 13.60 1.77 1.46
CA THR A 198 13.07 3.05 1.97
C THR A 198 13.87 3.54 3.17
N ILE A 199 14.07 2.72 4.20
CA ILE A 199 14.85 3.13 5.39
C ILE A 199 16.35 3.35 5.12
N ARG A 200 16.83 2.92 3.95
CA ARG A 200 18.21 3.10 3.46
C ARG A 200 18.34 4.28 2.49
N GLY A 201 17.24 4.98 2.15
CA GLY A 201 17.22 6.08 1.17
C GLY A 201 17.49 5.63 -0.27
N LYS A 202 17.22 4.37 -0.58
CA LYS A 202 17.55 3.72 -1.85
C LYS A 202 16.33 3.19 -2.60
N TYR A 203 15.13 3.57 -2.19
CA TYR A 203 13.91 3.25 -2.91
C TYR A 203 13.92 3.87 -4.32
N ARG A 204 13.20 3.25 -5.27
CA ARG A 204 13.16 3.65 -6.68
C ARG A 204 11.74 3.58 -7.22
N PRO A 205 11.36 4.38 -8.21
CA PRO A 205 9.97 4.41 -8.68
C PRO A 205 9.55 3.10 -9.37
N TYR A 206 10.46 2.42 -10.08
CA TYR A 206 10.16 1.19 -10.81
C TYR A 206 10.51 -0.06 -10.00
N VAL A 207 9.62 -1.07 -9.99
CA VAL A 207 9.82 -2.29 -9.20
C VAL A 207 11.05 -3.09 -9.65
N ARG A 208 11.38 -3.04 -10.95
CA ARG A 208 12.59 -3.70 -11.48
C ARG A 208 13.87 -3.05 -10.97
N GLU A 209 13.90 -1.72 -10.88
CA GLU A 209 15.03 -0.99 -10.30
C GLU A 209 15.18 -1.29 -8.81
N ARG A 210 14.07 -1.40 -8.08
CA ARG A 210 14.09 -1.82 -6.66
C ARG A 210 14.73 -3.20 -6.52
N GLN A 211 14.37 -4.17 -7.37
CA GLN A 211 14.98 -5.49 -7.35
C GLN A 211 16.50 -5.43 -7.59
N GLN A 212 16.96 -4.68 -8.59
CA GLN A 212 18.38 -4.52 -8.89
C GLN A 212 19.12 -3.85 -7.73
N GLN A 213 18.54 -2.78 -7.18
CA GLN A 213 19.11 -2.09 -6.03
C GLN A 213 19.25 -3.05 -4.85
N LEU A 214 18.19 -3.81 -4.53
CA LEU A 214 18.17 -4.77 -3.43
C LEU A 214 19.24 -5.85 -3.57
N GLN A 215 19.50 -6.34 -4.78
CA GLN A 215 20.56 -7.31 -5.07
C GLN A 215 21.96 -6.76 -4.83
N SER A 216 22.15 -5.44 -5.00
CA SER A 216 23.43 -4.78 -4.77
C SER A 216 23.68 -4.40 -3.30
N GLU A 217 22.65 -4.45 -2.45
CA GLU A 217 22.75 -4.06 -1.05
C GLU A 217 23.42 -5.14 -0.18
N VAL A 218 24.45 -4.74 0.56
CA VAL A 218 25.11 -5.59 1.54
C VAL A 218 24.26 -5.67 2.81
N GLY A 219 24.19 -6.86 3.42
CA GLY A 219 23.55 -7.06 4.72
C GLY A 219 22.02 -7.21 4.68
N ILE A 220 21.43 -7.34 3.49
CA ILE A 220 20.03 -7.75 3.35
C ILE A 220 19.96 -9.28 3.39
N ASP A 221 18.99 -9.83 4.13
CA ASP A 221 18.71 -11.26 4.14
C ASP A 221 18.46 -11.77 2.70
N PRO A 222 19.26 -12.72 2.18
CA PRO A 222 19.08 -13.25 0.82
C PRO A 222 17.67 -13.79 0.54
N ARG A 223 16.96 -14.24 1.59
CA ARG A 223 15.56 -14.67 1.48
C ARG A 223 14.64 -13.51 1.07
N ILE A 224 14.88 -12.30 1.58
CA ILE A 224 14.10 -11.11 1.18
C ILE A 224 14.38 -10.76 -0.28
N ILE A 225 15.61 -10.91 -0.75
CA ILE A 225 15.98 -10.66 -2.15
C ILE A 225 15.23 -11.63 -3.09
N ALA A 226 15.21 -12.92 -2.74
CA ALA A 226 14.49 -13.94 -3.48
C ALA A 226 12.96 -13.68 -3.48
N LEU A 227 12.39 -13.37 -2.32
CA LEU A 227 10.96 -13.04 -2.21
C LEU A 227 10.61 -11.79 -3.01
N HIS A 228 11.43 -10.73 -2.96
CA HIS A 228 11.19 -9.52 -3.75
C HIS A 228 11.22 -9.83 -5.26
N GLN A 229 12.11 -10.72 -5.71
CA GLN A 229 12.15 -11.17 -7.10
C GLN A 229 10.85 -11.88 -7.50
N GLU A 230 10.37 -12.81 -6.68
CA GLU A 230 9.09 -13.51 -6.89
C GLU A 230 7.91 -12.53 -6.91
N GLY A 231 7.86 -11.61 -5.96
CA GLY A 231 6.83 -10.57 -5.87
C GLY A 231 6.85 -9.64 -7.08
N THR A 232 8.04 -9.32 -7.60
CA THR A 232 8.23 -8.52 -8.81
C THR A 232 7.69 -9.26 -10.03
N ALA A 233 8.05 -10.53 -10.18
CA ALA A 233 7.55 -11.39 -11.23
C ALA A 233 6.01 -11.47 -11.20
N PHE A 234 5.42 -11.71 -10.03
CA PHE A 234 3.97 -11.77 -9.86
C PHE A 234 3.27 -10.43 -10.17
N LYS A 235 3.81 -9.30 -9.72
CA LYS A 235 3.21 -7.98 -9.98
C LYS A 235 3.09 -7.68 -11.47
N LEU A 236 4.10 -8.07 -12.24
CA LEU A 236 4.18 -7.81 -13.68
C LEU A 236 3.42 -8.87 -14.48
N LYS A 237 3.51 -10.14 -14.06
CA LYS A 237 2.85 -11.28 -14.68
C LYS A 237 2.27 -12.19 -13.59
N PRO A 238 1.04 -11.92 -13.14
CA PRO A 238 0.38 -12.71 -12.10
C PRO A 238 0.23 -14.16 -12.50
N THR A 239 0.38 -15.05 -11.54
CA THR A 239 0.24 -16.51 -11.72
C THR A 239 -1.05 -17.02 -11.11
N SER A 240 -1.45 -18.23 -11.52
CA SER A 240 -2.59 -18.93 -10.93
C SER A 240 -2.39 -19.16 -9.42
N THR A 241 -3.49 -19.28 -8.70
CA THR A 241 -3.46 -19.55 -7.25
C THR A 241 -2.81 -20.91 -6.98
N PRO A 242 -1.76 -20.99 -6.15
CA PRO A 242 -1.13 -22.24 -5.74
C PRO A 242 -2.05 -23.15 -4.93
N HIS A 243 -1.60 -24.39 -4.72
CA HIS A 243 -2.28 -25.32 -3.81
C HIS A 243 -2.23 -24.86 -2.36
N LEU A 244 -3.20 -25.31 -1.55
CA LEU A 244 -3.37 -24.89 -0.15
C LEU A 244 -2.09 -25.11 0.69
N GLU A 245 -1.41 -26.24 0.52
CA GLU A 245 -0.19 -26.58 1.25
C GLU A 245 0.96 -25.60 0.95
N GLU A 246 1.09 -25.17 -0.31
CA GLU A 246 2.08 -24.18 -0.72
C GLU A 246 1.76 -22.80 -0.13
N LEU A 247 0.47 -22.41 -0.12
CA LEU A 247 0.03 -21.17 0.51
C LEU A 247 0.27 -21.18 2.03
N GLN A 248 0.05 -22.29 2.70
CA GLN A 248 0.33 -22.45 4.14
C GLN A 248 1.83 -22.36 4.43
N THR A 249 2.65 -23.03 3.63
CA THR A 249 4.11 -22.97 3.74
C THR A 249 4.62 -21.54 3.53
N THR A 250 4.12 -20.87 2.48
CA THR A 250 4.45 -19.47 2.17
C THR A 250 4.00 -18.54 3.29
N GLN A 251 2.84 -18.77 3.90
CA GLN A 251 2.32 -17.97 5.02
C GLN A 251 3.26 -18.00 6.22
N GLY A 252 3.75 -19.17 6.61
CA GLY A 252 4.68 -19.33 7.73
C GLY A 252 5.99 -18.59 7.48
N LEU A 253 6.60 -18.83 6.31
CA LEU A 253 7.86 -18.18 5.90
C LEU A 253 7.72 -16.65 5.86
N LEU A 254 6.67 -16.13 5.22
CA LEU A 254 6.45 -14.69 5.12
C LEU A 254 6.21 -14.05 6.47
N THR A 255 5.47 -14.72 7.35
CA THR A 255 5.20 -14.19 8.69
C THR A 255 6.49 -14.09 9.52
N GLU A 256 7.38 -15.09 9.43
CA GLU A 256 8.69 -15.04 10.08
C GLU A 256 9.53 -13.85 9.59
N ILE A 257 9.73 -13.77 8.27
CA ILE A 257 10.60 -12.75 7.64
C ILE A 257 9.99 -11.36 7.82
N TRP A 258 8.67 -11.23 7.71
CA TRP A 258 7.96 -9.98 7.95
C TRP A 258 8.19 -9.47 9.36
N ARG A 259 8.13 -10.32 10.40
CA ARG A 259 8.40 -9.88 11.78
C ARG A 259 9.81 -9.33 11.93
N ALA A 260 10.81 -10.03 11.39
CA ALA A 260 12.20 -9.58 11.46
C ALA A 260 12.39 -8.23 10.73
N CYS A 261 11.87 -8.12 9.51
CA CYS A 261 11.93 -6.88 8.72
C CYS A 261 11.18 -5.72 9.39
N PHE A 262 9.99 -5.98 9.96
CA PHE A 262 9.21 -4.98 10.69
C PHE A 262 9.99 -4.44 11.90
N LEU A 263 10.62 -5.30 12.69
CA LEU A 263 11.43 -4.88 13.83
C LEU A 263 12.68 -4.09 13.41
N GLU A 264 13.33 -4.44 12.30
CA GLU A 264 14.46 -3.66 11.74
C GLU A 264 14.00 -2.24 11.34
N VAL A 265 12.91 -2.16 10.58
CA VAL A 265 12.31 -0.88 10.14
C VAL A 265 11.91 -0.02 11.32
N GLU A 266 11.20 -0.60 12.30
CA GLU A 266 10.78 0.11 13.50
C GLU A 266 11.96 0.53 14.36
N SER A 267 13.01 -0.29 14.43
CA SER A 267 14.22 0.05 15.17
C SER A 267 14.88 1.30 14.58
N LYS A 268 15.00 1.33 13.25
CA LYS A 268 15.55 2.48 12.52
C LYS A 268 14.67 3.72 12.65
N ARG A 269 13.35 3.58 12.52
CA ARG A 269 12.39 4.69 12.60
C ARG A 269 12.36 5.34 13.98
N LEU A 270 12.33 4.54 15.04
CA LEU A 270 12.20 5.02 16.41
C LEU A 270 13.54 5.31 17.09
N GLY A 271 14.67 4.98 16.45
CA GLY A 271 15.99 5.11 17.05
C GLY A 271 16.16 4.23 18.31
N GLN A 272 15.49 3.09 18.33
CA GLN A 272 15.51 2.11 19.42
C GLN A 272 15.84 0.74 18.84
N THR A 273 16.41 -0.18 19.61
CA THR A 273 16.68 -1.53 19.10
C THR A 273 15.62 -2.50 19.59
N PHE A 274 14.92 -3.14 18.66
CA PHE A 274 13.97 -4.22 18.96
C PHE A 274 14.50 -5.54 18.40
N HIS A 275 14.97 -6.42 19.28
CA HIS A 275 15.49 -7.73 18.87
C HIS A 275 14.39 -8.78 18.76
N LYS A 276 13.34 -8.64 19.57
CA LYS A 276 12.22 -9.58 19.65
C LYS A 276 10.88 -8.84 19.62
N PRO A 277 9.79 -9.49 19.18
CA PRO A 277 8.45 -8.88 19.18
C PRO A 277 8.00 -8.37 20.56
N THR A 278 8.46 -8.98 21.64
CA THR A 278 8.19 -8.54 23.02
C THR A 278 8.77 -7.17 23.33
N ASP A 279 9.96 -6.87 22.79
CA ASP A 279 10.64 -5.59 23.01
C ASP A 279 9.79 -4.46 22.44
N TYR A 280 9.26 -4.67 21.23
CA TYR A 280 8.37 -3.74 20.56
C TYR A 280 7.02 -3.63 21.26
N THR A 281 6.36 -4.76 21.55
CA THR A 281 5.00 -4.74 22.15
C THR A 281 4.99 -4.19 23.58
N GLN A 282 6.09 -4.27 24.32
CA GLN A 282 6.25 -3.71 25.67
C GLN A 282 6.91 -2.33 25.70
N TYR A 283 7.36 -1.80 24.55
CA TYR A 283 7.95 -0.47 24.46
C TYR A 283 7.03 0.59 25.07
N ARG A 284 7.51 1.34 26.06
CA ARG A 284 6.70 2.32 26.82
C ARG A 284 6.65 3.72 26.18
N GLY A 285 7.46 3.97 25.17
CA GLY A 285 7.41 5.23 24.41
C GLY A 285 6.23 5.26 23.43
N GLN A 286 5.99 6.41 22.83
CA GLN A 286 5.02 6.58 21.75
C GLN A 286 5.58 5.99 20.45
N LEU A 287 4.78 5.18 19.76
CA LEU A 287 5.10 4.73 18.40
C LEU A 287 4.86 5.84 17.38
N PHE A 288 4.01 6.82 17.69
CA PHE A 288 3.73 7.99 16.84
C PHE A 288 4.03 9.29 17.60
N PRO A 289 5.32 9.58 17.88
CA PRO A 289 5.74 10.74 18.68
C PRO A 289 5.35 12.09 18.05
N GLU A 290 5.08 12.12 16.74
CA GLU A 290 4.59 13.30 16.03
C GLU A 290 3.15 13.67 16.42
N THR A 291 2.42 12.78 17.10
CA THR A 291 1.04 13.02 17.52
C THR A 291 0.96 13.51 18.96
N ASN A 292 0.17 14.56 19.17
CA ASN A 292 -0.02 15.13 20.50
C ASN A 292 -0.85 14.19 21.41
N MET A 293 -0.39 13.96 22.64
CA MET A 293 -1.06 13.10 23.63
C MET A 293 -2.52 13.51 23.91
N GLY A 294 -2.82 14.80 24.03
CA GLY A 294 -4.17 15.30 24.26
C GLY A 294 -5.11 14.95 23.11
N ARG A 295 -4.62 15.06 21.86
CA ARG A 295 -5.37 14.60 20.67
C ARG A 295 -5.64 13.10 20.73
N ASN A 296 -4.66 12.29 21.13
CA ASN A 296 -4.81 10.84 21.23
C ASN A 296 -5.85 10.44 22.31
N LEU A 297 -5.87 11.14 23.44
CA LEU A 297 -6.89 10.95 24.48
C LEU A 297 -8.30 11.31 23.98
N LEU A 298 -8.45 12.40 23.22
CA LEU A 298 -9.73 12.77 22.61
C LEU A 298 -10.19 11.73 21.58
N LEU A 299 -9.26 11.16 20.80
CA LEU A 299 -9.57 10.05 19.89
C LEU A 299 -10.05 8.81 20.66
N ALA A 300 -9.38 8.47 21.77
CA ALA A 300 -9.80 7.35 22.62
C ALA A 300 -11.20 7.59 23.22
N LEU A 301 -11.51 8.81 23.68
CA LEU A 301 -12.85 9.15 24.17
C LEU A 301 -13.90 9.06 23.06
N ARG A 302 -13.62 9.63 21.87
CA ARG A 302 -14.49 9.53 20.70
C ARG A 302 -14.78 8.07 20.37
N ASP A 303 -13.75 7.24 20.37
CA ASP A 303 -13.89 5.82 20.07
C ASP A 303 -14.73 5.11 21.14
N GLN A 304 -14.49 5.39 22.42
CA GLN A 304 -15.27 4.82 23.52
C GLN A 304 -16.76 5.11 23.34
N LEU A 305 -17.11 6.32 22.92
CA LEU A 305 -18.50 6.76 22.74
C LEU A 305 -19.14 6.27 21.43
N LYS A 306 -18.43 6.38 20.30
CA LYS A 306 -18.99 6.13 18.96
C LYS A 306 -18.74 4.73 18.42
N ARG A 307 -17.75 4.03 18.97
CA ARG A 307 -17.24 2.75 18.48
C ARG A 307 -17.24 1.67 19.57
N GLY A 308 -17.88 1.92 20.72
CA GLY A 308 -18.12 0.90 21.75
C GLY A 308 -16.86 0.35 22.42
N GLY A 309 -15.77 1.11 22.43
CA GLY A 309 -14.49 0.74 23.04
C GLY A 309 -13.36 1.67 22.59
N HIS A 310 -12.14 1.43 23.03
CA HIS A 310 -10.97 2.16 22.53
C HIS A 310 -9.73 1.28 22.57
N LEU A 311 -8.74 1.68 21.78
CA LEU A 311 -7.44 1.02 21.70
C LEU A 311 -6.50 1.52 22.82
N ALA A 312 -5.63 0.63 23.30
CA ALA A 312 -4.66 0.91 24.36
C ALA A 312 -3.21 0.77 23.83
N PRO A 313 -2.26 1.60 24.31
CA PRO A 313 -2.44 2.70 25.27
C PRO A 313 -3.13 3.92 24.64
N SER A 314 -3.92 4.66 25.43
CA SER A 314 -4.70 5.83 24.96
C SER A 314 -3.87 7.10 24.76
N TYR A 315 -2.61 7.11 25.22
CA TYR A 315 -1.70 8.24 25.04
C TYR A 315 -0.95 8.21 23.70
N ASP A 316 -0.96 7.09 23.00
CA ASP A 316 -0.34 6.91 21.70
C ASP A 316 -1.39 6.97 20.58
N TYR A 317 -0.96 7.18 19.35
CA TYR A 317 -1.89 7.17 18.23
C TYR A 317 -2.48 5.77 18.04
N PRO A 318 -3.79 5.61 17.75
CA PRO A 318 -4.45 4.30 17.72
C PRO A 318 -3.81 3.26 16.78
N ARG A 319 -3.12 3.70 15.71
CA ARG A 319 -2.34 2.77 14.86
C ARG A 319 -1.23 2.05 15.62
N GLY A 320 -0.64 2.66 16.65
CA GLY A 320 0.37 2.04 17.49
C GLY A 320 -0.15 0.80 18.22
N ALA A 321 -1.36 0.89 18.76
CA ALA A 321 -2.02 -0.26 19.38
C ALA A 321 -2.27 -1.39 18.38
N LEU A 322 -2.69 -1.06 17.15
CA LEU A 322 -2.91 -2.04 16.08
C LEU A 322 -1.62 -2.70 15.61
N GLN A 323 -0.53 -1.96 15.48
CA GLN A 323 0.78 -2.53 15.15
C GLN A 323 1.27 -3.51 16.23
N ARG A 324 1.07 -3.18 17.52
CA ARG A 324 1.42 -4.09 18.63
C ARG A 324 0.54 -5.33 18.65
N ALA A 325 -0.76 -5.16 18.45
CA ALA A 325 -1.69 -6.28 18.32
C ALA A 325 -1.30 -7.19 17.14
N LEU A 326 -0.98 -6.60 15.99
CA LEU A 326 -0.62 -7.35 14.79
C LEU A 326 0.60 -8.25 14.99
N LEU A 327 1.66 -7.78 15.66
CA LEU A 327 2.82 -8.63 16.00
C LEU A 327 2.43 -9.84 16.85
N SER A 328 1.48 -9.67 17.77
CA SER A 328 0.97 -10.76 18.64
C SER A 328 0.04 -11.71 17.87
N LEU A 329 -0.72 -11.18 16.90
CA LEU A 329 -1.62 -11.97 16.04
C LEU A 329 -0.86 -12.79 14.99
N LEU A 330 0.33 -12.32 14.61
CA LEU A 330 1.24 -12.99 13.69
C LEU A 330 2.34 -13.79 14.41
N SER A 331 2.24 -14.02 15.72
CA SER A 331 3.15 -14.95 16.41
C SER A 331 2.77 -16.41 16.14
N GLU A 332 3.73 -17.31 16.36
CA GLU A 332 3.50 -18.77 16.34
C GLU A 332 3.97 -19.39 17.67
N PRO A 333 3.07 -19.93 18.50
CA PRO A 333 1.61 -19.87 18.38
C PRO A 333 1.08 -18.42 18.49
N THR A 334 -0.15 -18.20 18.00
CA THR A 334 -0.80 -16.87 18.06
C THR A 334 -1.07 -16.46 19.51
N ASP A 335 -0.66 -15.25 19.91
CA ASP A 335 -0.91 -14.73 21.26
C ASP A 335 -2.16 -13.83 21.29
N PHE A 336 -3.32 -14.48 21.39
CA PHE A 336 -4.62 -13.81 21.49
C PHE A 336 -4.75 -12.94 22.75
N HIS A 337 -4.09 -13.33 23.84
CA HIS A 337 -4.16 -12.60 25.11
C HIS A 337 -3.40 -11.28 25.00
N ALA A 338 -2.16 -11.30 24.47
CA ALA A 338 -1.39 -10.08 24.24
C ALA A 338 -2.07 -9.16 23.22
N ALA A 339 -2.57 -9.69 22.11
CA ALA A 339 -3.32 -8.91 21.13
C ALA A 339 -4.57 -8.25 21.74
N GLY A 340 -5.32 -9.01 22.54
CA GLY A 340 -6.53 -8.55 23.21
C GLY A 340 -6.31 -7.40 24.18
N LYS A 341 -5.13 -7.30 24.82
CA LYS A 341 -4.78 -6.15 25.69
C LYS A 341 -4.82 -4.82 24.94
N PHE A 342 -4.29 -4.77 23.73
CA PHE A 342 -4.24 -3.54 22.93
C PHE A 342 -5.63 -3.15 22.36
N MET A 343 -6.51 -4.13 22.15
CA MET A 343 -7.89 -3.89 21.71
C MET A 343 -8.91 -3.84 22.85
N ARG A 344 -8.46 -4.00 24.10
CA ARG A 344 -9.27 -4.06 25.34
C ARG A 344 -10.44 -5.05 25.26
N ILE A 345 -10.22 -6.20 24.63
CA ILE A 345 -11.21 -7.26 24.46
C ILE A 345 -10.56 -8.63 24.62
N SER A 346 -11.32 -9.60 25.12
CA SER A 346 -10.88 -11.00 25.15
C SER A 346 -11.06 -11.64 23.78
N LEU A 347 -9.95 -12.07 23.18
CA LEU A 347 -9.95 -12.80 21.91
C LEU A 347 -9.86 -14.29 22.22
N LYS A 348 -10.86 -15.07 21.79
CA LYS A 348 -10.94 -16.50 22.09
C LYS A 348 -10.25 -17.37 21.04
N ASP A 349 -10.30 -16.92 19.79
CA ASP A 349 -9.86 -17.66 18.62
C ASP A 349 -9.51 -16.70 17.46
N LEU A 350 -8.99 -17.29 16.38
CA LEU A 350 -8.57 -16.56 15.18
C LEU A 350 -9.73 -15.81 14.51
N SER A 351 -10.93 -16.39 14.50
CA SER A 351 -12.12 -15.78 13.88
C SER A 351 -12.52 -14.48 14.60
N THR A 352 -12.63 -14.55 15.93
CA THR A 352 -12.92 -13.41 16.79
C THR A 352 -11.82 -12.36 16.67
N ALA A 353 -10.55 -12.78 16.66
CA ALA A 353 -9.42 -11.88 16.48
C ALA A 353 -9.45 -11.16 15.13
N ALA A 354 -9.72 -11.88 14.03
CA ALA A 354 -9.86 -11.31 12.70
C ALA A 354 -10.97 -10.27 12.64
N GLN A 355 -12.16 -10.59 13.16
CA GLN A 355 -13.28 -9.66 13.19
C GLN A 355 -12.96 -8.37 13.96
N GLN A 356 -12.39 -8.49 15.16
CA GLN A 356 -12.08 -7.33 16.00
C GLN A 356 -10.95 -6.48 15.41
N TYR A 357 -9.91 -7.12 14.89
CA TYR A 357 -8.81 -6.42 14.24
C TYR A 357 -9.29 -5.70 12.98
N THR A 358 -10.06 -6.35 12.10
CA THR A 358 -10.64 -5.72 10.90
C THR A 358 -11.48 -4.50 11.23
N ARG A 359 -12.31 -4.59 12.28
CA ARG A 359 -13.15 -3.48 12.74
C ARG A 359 -12.32 -2.26 13.13
N TRP A 360 -11.24 -2.45 13.89
CA TRP A 360 -10.39 -1.34 14.29
C TRP A 360 -9.49 -0.85 13.15
N TRP A 361 -9.00 -1.77 12.33
CA TRP A 361 -8.19 -1.48 11.16
C TRP A 361 -8.97 -0.62 10.15
N SER A 362 -10.26 -0.88 9.90
CA SER A 362 -11.05 -0.06 8.96
C SER A 362 -11.27 1.38 9.43
N PHE A 363 -11.14 1.65 10.73
CA PHE A 363 -11.23 3.01 11.27
C PHE A 363 -9.94 3.82 11.17
N TYR A 364 -8.81 3.15 10.95
CA TYR A 364 -7.48 3.73 11.11
C TYR A 364 -6.50 3.40 9.99
N SER A 365 -6.84 2.52 9.03
CA SER A 365 -6.01 2.24 7.86
C SER A 365 -5.86 3.44 6.94
#